data_AF-A0A1Z4V722-F1
#
_entry.id   AF-A0A1Z4V722-F1
#
_cell.length_a   1.000
_cell.length_b   1.000
_cell.length_c   1.000
_cell.angle_alpha   90.00
_cell.angle_beta   90.00
_cell.angle_gamma   90.00
#
_symmetry.space_group_name_H-M   'P 1'
#
loop_
_entity.id
_entity.type
_entity.pdbx_description
1 polymer ?
#
loop_
_entity_poly.entity_id
_entity_poly.type
_entity_poly.pdbx_seq_one_letter_code
_entity_poly.pdbx_strand_id
1 'polypeptide(L)'
;MNEKNLNNISRTNWQALDSMSDEDIDYSDIPPLTDEFFEKATLQIPAAQAKNVIQLEPDIIAWFKTQNKDYQTAINQLLRRHIESSSNQKSA
;
A
#
# COMPACT_ATOMS: atom_id res chain seq x y z
N MET A 1 8.18 -11.58 -4.82
CA MET A 1 9.54 -11.31 -4.31
C MET A 1 10.50 -12.29 -4.98
N ASN A 2 11.71 -11.89 -5.34
CA ASN A 2 12.65 -12.69 -6.14
C ASN A 2 13.56 -13.53 -5.21
N GLU A 3 13.70 -14.83 -5.48
CA GLU A 3 14.43 -15.83 -4.68
C GLU A 3 15.87 -15.40 -4.35
N LYS A 4 16.52 -14.65 -5.25
CA LYS A 4 17.88 -14.13 -5.03
C LYS A 4 18.00 -13.16 -3.85
N ASN A 5 16.93 -12.47 -3.47
CA ASN A 5 16.93 -11.56 -2.31
C ASN A 5 16.75 -12.31 -0.98
N LEU A 6 16.21 -13.53 -1.01
CA LEU A 6 16.01 -14.36 0.19
C LEU A 6 17.26 -15.17 0.57
N ASN A 7 18.15 -15.42 -0.40
CA ASN A 7 19.38 -16.21 -0.21
C ASN A 7 20.62 -15.36 0.11
N ASN A 8 20.49 -14.05 0.28
CA ASN A 8 21.61 -13.22 0.70
C ASN A 8 21.79 -13.36 2.21
N ILE A 9 22.85 -14.03 2.64
CA ILE A 9 23.20 -14.13 4.05
C ILE A 9 23.51 -12.71 4.53
N SER A 10 22.67 -12.18 5.42
CA SER A 10 22.87 -10.85 5.96
C SER A 10 24.26 -10.76 6.59
N ARG A 11 25.00 -9.70 6.26
CA ARG A 11 26.31 -9.39 6.88
C ARG A 11 26.17 -8.82 8.31
N THR A 12 24.96 -8.83 8.85
CA THR A 12 24.64 -8.39 10.20
C THR A 12 25.30 -9.32 11.23
N ASN A 13 25.92 -8.72 12.24
CA ASN A 13 26.37 -9.45 13.41
C ASN A 13 25.16 -9.73 14.32
N TRP A 14 24.52 -10.89 14.13
CA TRP A 14 23.33 -11.28 14.88
C TRP A 14 23.61 -11.54 16.36
N GLN A 15 24.80 -12.05 16.72
CA GLN A 15 25.15 -12.31 18.12
C GLN A 15 25.28 -11.03 18.94
N ALA A 16 25.78 -9.96 18.32
CA ALA A 16 25.87 -8.65 18.96
C ALA A 16 24.47 -8.04 19.21
N LEU A 17 23.55 -8.16 18.24
CA LEU A 17 22.17 -7.68 18.40
C LEU A 17 21.40 -8.48 19.45
N ASP A 18 21.56 -9.81 19.48
CA ASP A 18 20.89 -10.69 20.45
C ASP A 18 21.36 -10.45 21.91
N SER A 19 22.59 -9.94 22.07
CA SER A 19 23.16 -9.60 23.38
C SER A 19 22.92 -8.15 23.80
N MET A 20 22.37 -7.31 22.92
CA MET A 20 22.13 -5.88 23.16
C MET A 20 20.87 -5.70 24.00
N SER A 21 20.92 -4.84 25.01
CA SER A 21 19.74 -4.50 25.80
C SER A 21 18.95 -3.37 25.14
N ASP A 22 17.66 -3.26 25.45
CA ASP A 22 16.81 -2.17 24.92
C ASP A 22 17.32 -0.77 25.30
N GLU A 23 18.01 -0.66 26.45
CA GLU A 23 18.60 0.59 26.94
C GLU A 23 19.79 1.06 26.11
N ASP A 24 20.47 0.12 25.43
CA ASP A 24 21.61 0.42 24.55
C ASP A 24 21.16 0.86 23.14
N ILE A 25 19.86 0.83 22.85
CA ILE A 25 19.30 1.24 21.55
C ILE A 25 19.29 2.78 21.48
N ASP A 26 19.98 3.33 20.49
CA ASP A 26 20.00 4.77 20.22
C ASP A 26 18.69 5.21 19.53
N TYR A 27 17.88 6.01 20.23
CA TYR A 27 16.64 6.63 19.74
C TYR A 27 16.79 8.13 19.44
N SER A 28 18.02 8.63 19.30
CA SER A 28 18.27 10.06 19.09
C SER A 28 17.71 10.60 17.77
N ASP A 29 17.55 9.74 16.76
CA ASP A 29 17.01 10.07 15.44
C ASP A 29 15.49 9.90 15.35
N ILE A 30 14.93 8.93 16.08
CA ILE A 30 13.51 8.55 16.00
C ILE A 30 13.01 8.30 17.43
N PRO A 31 12.07 9.12 17.95
CA PRO A 31 11.53 8.90 19.28
C PRO A 31 10.79 7.55 19.36
N PRO A 32 10.81 6.88 20.52
CA PRO A 32 10.12 5.61 20.70
C PRO A 32 8.61 5.77 20.53
N LEU A 33 7.98 4.77 19.92
CA LEU A 33 6.52 4.72 19.79
C LEU A 33 5.92 4.36 21.15
N THR A 34 5.12 5.26 21.71
CA THR A 34 4.47 5.08 23.01
C THR A 34 3.14 4.35 22.89
N ASP A 35 2.62 3.84 24.02
CA ASP A 35 1.28 3.24 24.05
C ASP A 35 0.19 4.21 23.57
N GLU A 36 0.32 5.50 23.90
CA GLU A 36 -0.60 6.55 23.42
C GLU A 36 -0.62 6.69 21.89
N PHE A 37 0.51 6.41 21.22
CA PHE A 37 0.57 6.38 19.76
C PHE A 37 -0.26 5.22 19.22
N PHE A 38 -0.14 4.03 19.82
CA PHE A 38 -0.89 2.86 19.41
C PHE A 38 -2.39 2.96 19.74
N GLU A 39 -2.77 3.63 20.83
CA GLU A 39 -4.17 3.92 21.16
C GLU A 39 -4.88 4.75 20.08
N LYS A 40 -4.15 5.68 19.44
CA LYS A 40 -4.67 6.55 18.37
C LYS A 40 -4.42 5.99 16.96
N ALA A 41 -3.60 4.94 16.85
CA ALA A 41 -3.22 4.38 15.56
C ALA A 41 -4.43 3.73 14.90
N THR A 42 -4.77 4.18 13.69
CA THR A 42 -5.80 3.53 12.87
C THR A 42 -5.14 2.52 11.95
N LEU A 43 -5.45 1.24 12.13
CA LEU A 43 -5.00 0.20 11.22
C LEU A 43 -5.70 0.35 9.86
N GLN A 44 -4.94 0.75 8.84
CA GLN A 44 -5.41 0.71 7.46
C GLN A 44 -5.03 -0.61 6.81
N ILE A 45 -5.98 -1.55 6.78
CA ILE A 45 -5.83 -2.75 5.98
C ILE A 45 -6.16 -2.37 4.53
N PRO A 46 -5.23 -2.51 3.57
CA PRO A 46 -5.54 -2.27 2.17
C PRO A 46 -6.63 -3.25 1.76
N ALA A 47 -7.76 -2.72 1.26
CA ALA A 47 -8.86 -3.55 0.81
C ALA A 47 -8.35 -4.52 -0.27
N ALA A 48 -8.76 -5.79 -0.15
CA ALA A 48 -8.45 -6.79 -1.15
C ALA A 48 -8.97 -6.30 -2.51
N GLN A 49 -8.04 -6.04 -3.44
CA GLN A 49 -8.39 -5.66 -4.80
C GLN A 49 -9.04 -6.87 -5.47
N ALA A 50 -10.29 -6.74 -5.87
CA ALA A 50 -10.97 -7.75 -6.66
C ALA A 50 -10.22 -7.91 -7.99
N LYS A 51 -9.64 -9.09 -8.24
CA LYS A 51 -8.97 -9.42 -9.50
C LYS A 51 -9.98 -9.87 -10.55
N ASN A 52 -10.96 -9.02 -10.82
CA ASN A 52 -12.00 -9.32 -11.81
C ASN A 52 -11.50 -8.87 -13.19
N VAL A 53 -11.58 -9.77 -14.17
CA VAL A 53 -11.30 -9.42 -15.57
C VAL A 53 -12.55 -8.75 -16.13
N ILE A 54 -12.47 -7.45 -16.39
CA ILE A 54 -13.53 -6.67 -17.03
C ILE A 54 -13.21 -6.59 -18.53
N GLN A 55 -14.20 -6.91 -19.37
CA GLN A 55 -14.10 -6.65 -20.81
C GLN A 55 -14.42 -5.18 -21.06
N LEU A 56 -13.50 -4.48 -21.70
CA LEU A 56 -13.66 -3.10 -22.13
C LEU A 56 -13.43 -3.04 -23.64
N GLU A 57 -14.13 -2.12 -24.30
CA GLU A 57 -13.96 -1.90 -25.73
C GLU A 57 -12.51 -1.47 -26.05
N PRO A 58 -11.96 -1.88 -27.20
CA PRO A 58 -10.55 -1.68 -27.54
C PRO A 58 -10.18 -0.19 -27.72
N ASP A 59 -11.13 0.65 -28.13
CA ASP A 59 -10.99 2.09 -28.28
C ASP A 59 -10.81 2.81 -26.93
N ILE A 60 -11.57 2.40 -25.91
CA ILE A 60 -11.46 2.90 -24.54
C ILE A 60 -10.08 2.56 -23.98
N ILE A 61 -9.63 1.31 -24.14
CA ILE A 61 -8.30 0.89 -23.69
C ILE A 61 -7.21 1.69 -24.39
N ALA A 62 -7.33 1.90 -25.70
CA ALA A 62 -6.37 2.70 -26.46
C ALA A 62 -6.30 4.14 -25.95
N TRP A 63 -7.44 4.77 -25.68
CA TRP A 63 -7.50 6.12 -25.12
C TRP A 63 -6.88 6.21 -23.73
N PHE A 64 -7.13 5.25 -22.83
CA PHE A 64 -6.50 5.29 -21.50
C PHE A 64 -4.98 5.03 -21.54
N LYS A 65 -4.52 4.20 -22.48
CA LYS A 65 -3.09 3.93 -22.68
C LYS A 65 -2.31 5.14 -23.19
N THR A 66 -2.94 6.07 -23.90
CA THR A 66 -2.27 7.33 -24.33
C THR A 66 -2.13 8.32 -23.18
N GLN A 67 -3.05 8.29 -22.21
CA GLN A 67 -3.08 9.23 -21.09
C GLN A 67 -2.16 8.83 -19.94
N ASN A 68 -2.08 7.54 -19.59
CA ASN A 68 -1.36 7.09 -18.40
C ASN A 68 -0.67 5.73 -18.60
N LYS A 69 0.52 5.57 -18.00
CA LYS A 69 1.24 4.29 -17.93
C LYS A 69 0.43 3.24 -17.15
N ASP A 70 -0.29 3.67 -16.11
CA ASP A 70 -1.14 2.83 -15.26
C ASP A 70 -2.64 3.03 -15.55
N TYR A 71 -3.04 2.68 -16.77
CA TYR A 71 -4.42 2.82 -17.26
C TYR A 71 -5.47 2.11 -16.38
N GLN A 72 -5.12 1.00 -15.74
CA GLN A 72 -6.04 0.25 -14.86
C GLN A 72 -6.44 1.09 -13.62
N THR A 73 -5.49 1.80 -13.03
CA THR A 73 -5.75 2.69 -11.89
C THR A 73 -6.64 3.86 -12.28
N ALA A 74 -6.39 4.45 -13.46
CA ALA A 74 -7.20 5.55 -13.99
C ALA A 74 -8.66 5.14 -14.23
N ILE A 75 -8.88 3.94 -14.78
CA ILE A 75 -10.22 3.38 -14.98
C ILE A 75 -10.93 3.20 -13.62
N ASN A 76 -10.26 2.59 -12.65
CA ASN A 76 -10.85 2.38 -11.32
C ASN A 76 -11.23 3.70 -10.63
N GLN A 77 -10.39 4.73 -10.72
CA GLN A 77 -10.68 6.05 -10.16
C GLN A 77 -11.86 6.74 -10.87
N LEU A 78 -12.00 6.57 -12.19
CA LEU A 78 -13.14 7.12 -12.93
C LEU A 78 -14.44 6.44 -12.51
N LEU A 79 -14.46 5.11 -12.45
CA LEU A 79 -15.62 4.34 -12.02
C LEU A 79 -16.03 4.69 -10.59
N ARG A 80 -15.06 4.83 -9.68
CA ARG A 80 -15.32 5.20 -8.28
C ARG A 80 -16.00 6.56 -8.16
N ARG A 81 -15.47 7.59 -8.85
CA ARG A 81 -16.07 8.92 -8.88
C ARG A 81 -17.49 8.91 -9.45
N HIS A 82 -17.73 8.10 -10.49
CA HIS A 82 -19.06 7.97 -11.08
C HIS A 82 -20.04 7.33 -10.08
N ILE A 83 -19.64 6.25 -9.41
CA ILE A 83 -20.45 5.60 -8.37
C ILE A 83 -20.79 6.57 -7.24
N GLU A 84 -19.80 7.30 -6.72
CA GLU A 84 -19.98 8.29 -5.63
C GLU A 84 -20.93 9.44 -6.04
N SER A 85 -20.81 9.92 -7.28
CA SER A 85 -21.70 10.95 -7.82
C SER A 85 -23.13 10.43 -8.02
N SER A 86 -23.31 9.19 -8.48
CA SER A 86 -24.64 8.58 -8.66
C SER A 86 -25.30 8.17 -7.34
N SER A 87 -24.54 7.77 -6.31
CA SER A 87 -25.09 7.49 -4.98
C SER A 87 -25.65 8.73 -4.30
N ASN A 88 -25.03 9.89 -4.53
CA ASN A 88 -25.54 11.18 -4.05
C ASN A 88 -26.83 11.63 -4.75
N GLN A 89 -27.16 11.09 -5.93
CA GLN A 89 -28.41 11.40 -6.64
C GLN A 89 -29.59 10.51 -6.23
N LYS A 90 -29.34 9.31 -5.67
CA LYS A 90 -30.40 8.40 -5.20
C LYS A 90 -30.89 8.67 -3.78
N SER A 91 -30.29 9.62 -3.08
CA SER A 91 -30.60 9.97 -1.68
C SER A 91 -31.32 11.33 -1.55
N ALA A 92 -31.90 11.84 -2.64
CA ALA A 92 -32.65 13.09 -2.70
C ALA A 92 -34.08 12.84 -3.18
#